data_AF-L0HE08-F1
#
_entry.id   AF-L0HE08-F1
#
_cell.length_a   1.000
_cell.length_b   1.000
_cell.length_c   1.000
_cell.angle_alpha   90.00
_cell.angle_beta   90.00
_cell.angle_gamma   90.00
#
_symmetry.space_group_name_H-M   'P 1'
#
loop_
_entity.id
_entity.type
_entity.pdbx_description
1 polymer ?
#
loop_
_entity_poly.entity_id
_entity_poly.type
_entity_poly.pdbx_seq_one_letter_code
_entity_poly.pdbx_strand_id
1 'polypeptide(L)'
;MGAILRILKRKEVKQMTVHRIETGTSEGDALGFTEDLFSGWLEMEAGNRLILHYIISRHKNEGNTQALICQWLTGGYDVSVVMPRPVMQHILRKFRFVPGTARFPDQYEDAVEVWHHAGIRESPGNRETRGSCAISG
;
A
#
# COMPACT_ATOMS: atom_id res chain seq x y z
N MET A 1 53.31 -8.18 2.98
CA MET A 1 52.56 -9.35 2.46
C MET A 1 51.58 -9.76 3.54
N GLY A 2 50.26 -9.83 3.41
CA GLY A 2 49.34 -9.69 2.29
C GLY A 2 48.03 -10.31 2.80
N ALA A 3 47.13 -9.51 3.36
CA ALA A 3 45.80 -9.96 3.76
C ALA A 3 44.90 -8.75 3.97
N ILE A 4 44.28 -8.26 2.89
CA ILE A 4 43.03 -7.51 3.02
C ILE A 4 41.99 -8.25 2.20
N LEU A 5 41.39 -9.21 2.90
CA LEU A 5 40.17 -9.90 2.56
C LEU A 5 39.03 -8.86 2.48
N ARG A 6 38.82 -8.25 1.31
CA ARG A 6 37.59 -7.49 1.05
C ARG A 6 36.50 -8.47 0.60
N ILE A 7 35.86 -9.11 1.58
CA ILE A 7 34.53 -9.69 1.38
C ILE A 7 33.58 -8.52 1.17
N LEU A 8 33.43 -8.11 -0.08
CA LEU A 8 32.25 -7.39 -0.53
C LEU A 8 31.11 -8.39 -0.43
N LYS A 9 30.44 -8.41 0.74
CA LYS A 9 29.06 -8.91 0.83
C LYS A 9 28.25 -8.09 -0.16
N ARG A 10 28.13 -8.57 -1.39
CA ARG A 10 27.01 -8.24 -2.26
C ARG A 10 25.78 -8.49 -1.40
N LYS A 11 25.11 -7.42 -0.99
CA LYS A 11 23.75 -7.51 -0.50
C LYS A 11 22.98 -8.14 -1.65
N GLU A 12 22.72 -9.44 -1.55
CA GLU A 12 21.65 -10.07 -2.30
C GLU A 12 20.41 -9.23 -1.99
N VAL A 13 19.98 -8.46 -2.99
CA VAL A 13 18.64 -7.89 -3.00
C VAL A 13 17.75 -9.12 -3.11
N LYS A 14 17.33 -9.62 -1.94
CA LYS A 14 16.33 -10.66 -1.82
C LYS A 14 15.15 -10.14 -2.65
N GLN A 15 14.91 -10.73 -3.82
CA GLN A 15 13.76 -10.40 -4.66
C GLN A 15 12.55 -10.62 -3.77
N MET A 16 12.00 -9.54 -3.21
CA MET A 16 10.72 -9.60 -2.53
C MET A 16 9.75 -9.91 -3.64
N THR A 17 9.09 -11.05 -3.54
CA THR A 17 8.09 -11.47 -4.53
C THR A 17 6.95 -10.47 -4.45
N VAL A 18 6.93 -9.53 -5.39
CA VAL A 18 5.84 -8.58 -5.56
C VAL A 18 4.80 -9.26 -6.43
N HIS A 19 3.57 -9.37 -5.92
CA HIS A 19 2.47 -10.01 -6.64
C HIS A 19 1.47 -8.96 -7.09
N ARG A 20 1.25 -8.87 -8.40
CA ARG A 20 0.26 -7.96 -8.99
C ARG A 20 -1.14 -8.53 -8.84
N ILE A 21 -2.06 -7.72 -8.32
CA ILE A 21 -3.47 -8.05 -8.13
C ILE A 21 -4.31 -7.03 -8.90
N GLU A 22 -5.23 -7.52 -9.71
CA GLU A 22 -6.12 -6.71 -10.54
C GLU A 22 -7.58 -6.91 -10.11
N THR A 23 -8.44 -5.94 -10.38
CA THR A 23 -9.90 -6.13 -10.23
C THR A 23 -10.39 -7.27 -11.13
N GLY A 24 -11.34 -8.08 -10.66
CA GLY A 24 -11.87 -9.23 -11.41
C GLY A 24 -11.05 -10.52 -11.24
N THR A 25 -10.06 -10.49 -10.35
CA THR A 25 -9.33 -11.69 -9.88
C THR A 25 -9.87 -12.12 -8.53
N SER A 26 -9.77 -13.42 -8.22
CA SER A 26 -10.16 -13.98 -6.92
C SER A 26 -9.44 -13.30 -5.74
N GLU A 27 -8.18 -12.93 -5.95
CA GLU A 27 -7.33 -12.24 -5.01
C GLU A 27 -7.79 -10.80 -4.78
N GLY A 28 -8.18 -10.11 -5.85
CA GLY A 28 -8.78 -8.78 -5.77
C GLY A 28 -10.09 -8.80 -5.00
N ASP A 29 -10.96 -9.77 -5.29
CA ASP A 29 -12.25 -9.92 -4.61
C ASP A 29 -12.10 -10.21 -3.12
N ALA A 30 -11.12 -11.05 -2.74
CA ALA A 30 -10.79 -11.33 -1.34
C ALA A 30 -10.34 -10.07 -0.58
N LEU A 31 -9.80 -9.06 -1.28
CA LEU A 31 -9.42 -7.77 -0.72
C LEU A 31 -10.56 -6.73 -0.77
N GLY A 32 -11.74 -7.08 -1.28
CA GLY A 32 -12.82 -6.12 -1.55
C GLY A 32 -12.55 -5.21 -2.75
N PHE A 33 -11.50 -5.49 -3.53
CA PHE A 33 -11.11 -4.77 -4.74
C PHE A 33 -11.79 -5.38 -5.97
N THR A 34 -13.12 -5.36 -5.96
CA THR A 34 -13.96 -6.04 -6.95
C THR A 34 -14.11 -5.24 -8.24
N GLU A 35 -14.30 -5.94 -9.36
CA GLU A 35 -14.51 -5.29 -10.66
C GLU A 35 -15.83 -4.54 -10.78
N ASP A 36 -16.83 -4.88 -9.97
CA ASP A 36 -18.12 -4.19 -9.91
C ASP A 36 -17.98 -2.75 -9.38
N LEU A 37 -17.10 -2.55 -8.41
CA LEU A 37 -16.92 -1.26 -7.75
C LEU A 37 -15.74 -0.49 -8.32
N PHE A 38 -14.72 -1.19 -8.81
CA PHE A 38 -13.45 -0.58 -9.16
C PHE A 38 -12.94 -1.01 -10.55
N SER A 39 -12.05 -0.20 -11.08
CA SER A 39 -11.09 -0.61 -12.10
C SER A 39 -9.70 -0.20 -11.64
N GLY A 40 -8.78 -1.15 -11.63
CA GLY A 40 -7.38 -0.85 -11.43
C GLY A 40 -6.57 -2.03 -10.93
N TRP A 41 -5.45 -1.73 -10.29
CA TRP A 41 -4.49 -2.74 -9.85
C TRP A 41 -3.65 -2.24 -8.68
N LEU A 42 -3.15 -3.21 -7.92
CA LEU A 42 -2.25 -3.02 -6.79
C LEU A 42 -1.18 -4.12 -6.79
N GLU A 43 -0.17 -3.92 -5.96
CA GLU A 43 0.83 -4.93 -5.65
C GLU A 43 0.72 -5.35 -4.20
N MET A 44 0.82 -6.65 -3.94
CA MET A 44 1.04 -7.20 -2.62
C MET A 44 2.53 -7.54 -2.47
N GLU A 45 3.19 -6.87 -1.52
CA GLU A 45 4.52 -7.22 -1.05
C GLU A 45 4.45 -8.15 0.17
N ALA A 46 5.56 -8.83 0.46
CA ALA A 46 5.68 -9.61 1.69
C ALA A 46 5.41 -8.75 2.94
N GLY A 47 4.77 -9.34 3.95
CA GLY A 47 4.42 -8.63 5.19
C GLY A 47 3.11 -7.83 5.10
N ASN A 48 2.16 -8.27 4.28
CA ASN A 48 0.82 -7.68 4.12
C ASN A 48 0.83 -6.21 3.68
N ARG A 49 1.81 -5.84 2.85
CA ARG A 49 1.92 -4.49 2.33
C ARG A 49 1.23 -4.38 0.98
N LEU A 50 0.20 -3.54 0.91
CA LEU A 50 -0.57 -3.23 -0.27
C LEU A 50 -0.06 -1.93 -0.88
N ILE A 51 0.39 -1.97 -2.13
CA ILE A 51 0.81 -0.78 -2.88
C ILE A 51 -0.23 -0.54 -3.98
N LEU A 52 -1.08 0.45 -3.76
CA LEU A 52 -2.12 0.85 -4.70
C LEU A 52 -1.52 1.80 -5.75
N HIS A 53 -1.43 1.32 -6.99
CA HIS A 53 -0.90 2.10 -8.11
C HIS A 53 -1.99 2.83 -8.88
N TYR A 54 -3.16 2.20 -9.05
CA TYR A 54 -4.24 2.80 -9.82
C TYR A 54 -5.61 2.30 -9.35
N ILE A 55 -6.54 3.23 -9.21
CA ILE A 55 -7.94 2.94 -8.86
C ILE A 55 -8.88 3.97 -9.47
N ILE A 56 -9.95 3.49 -10.07
CA ILE A 56 -11.13 4.26 -10.41
C ILE A 56 -12.33 3.61 -9.71
N SER A 57 -13.04 4.38 -8.88
CA SER A 57 -14.37 3.99 -8.38
C SER A 57 -15.39 4.18 -9.51
N ARG A 58 -16.12 3.12 -9.86
CA ARG A 58 -17.15 3.14 -10.91
C ARG A 58 -18.38 3.94 -10.48
N HIS A 59 -18.69 3.90 -9.19
CA HIS A 59 -19.74 4.70 -8.59
C HIS A 59 -19.14 5.90 -7.86
N LYS A 60 -19.58 7.11 -8.24
CA LYS A 60 -19.08 8.36 -7.66
C LYS A 60 -19.83 8.68 -6.37
N ASN A 61 -19.12 9.27 -5.40
CA ASN A 61 -19.68 9.80 -4.15
C ASN A 61 -20.35 8.79 -3.20
N GLU A 62 -20.17 7.48 -3.40
CA GLU A 62 -20.68 6.44 -2.49
C GLU A 62 -19.70 6.08 -1.37
N GLY A 63 -18.52 6.69 -1.34
CA GLY A 63 -17.51 6.40 -0.33
C GLY A 63 -16.78 5.07 -0.53
N ASN A 64 -16.97 4.37 -1.65
CA ASN A 64 -16.38 3.04 -1.93
C ASN A 64 -14.87 2.99 -1.69
N THR A 65 -14.11 3.97 -2.21
CA THR A 65 -12.66 4.04 -1.97
C THR A 65 -12.30 4.29 -0.50
N GLN A 66 -13.09 5.08 0.21
CA GLN A 66 -12.89 5.33 1.65
C GLN A 66 -13.18 4.06 2.46
N ALA A 67 -14.24 3.34 2.13
CA ALA A 67 -14.58 2.07 2.74
C ALA A 67 -13.50 1.01 2.49
N LEU A 68 -13.01 0.89 1.24
CA LEU A 68 -11.93 -0.03 0.85
C LEU A 68 -10.65 0.23 1.65
N ILE A 69 -10.22 1.49 1.75
CA ILE A 69 -9.01 1.84 2.53
C ILE A 69 -9.23 1.54 4.02
N CYS A 70 -10.37 1.91 4.61
CA CYS A 70 -10.65 1.58 6.02
C CYS A 70 -10.69 0.06 6.23
N GLN A 71 -11.24 -0.73 5.31
CA GLN A 71 -11.22 -2.19 5.38
C GLN A 71 -9.79 -2.73 5.38
N TRP A 72 -8.91 -2.26 4.50
CA TRP A 72 -7.51 -2.70 4.48
C TRP A 72 -6.77 -2.34 5.77
N LEU A 73 -6.94 -1.11 6.26
CA LEU A 73 -6.30 -0.68 7.50
C LEU A 73 -6.80 -1.46 8.71
N THR A 74 -8.12 -1.70 8.81
CA THR A 74 -8.69 -2.51 9.90
C THR A 74 -8.35 -3.99 9.79
N GLY A 75 -8.10 -4.49 8.57
CA GLY A 75 -7.55 -5.81 8.29
C GLY A 75 -6.06 -5.96 8.62
N GLY A 76 -5.38 -4.89 9.03
CA GLY A 76 -3.96 -4.91 9.41
C GLY A 76 -2.98 -4.86 8.24
N TYR A 77 -3.43 -4.44 7.05
CA TYR A 77 -2.55 -4.22 5.91
C TYR A 77 -1.76 -2.91 6.06
N ASP A 78 -0.50 -2.93 5.66
CA ASP A 78 0.30 -1.72 5.47
C ASP A 78 -0.01 -1.15 4.07
N VAL A 79 -0.72 -0.03 4.00
CA VAL A 79 -1.20 0.52 2.73
C VAL A 79 -0.33 1.69 2.30
N SER A 80 0.16 1.61 1.07
CA SER A 80 0.84 2.69 0.34
C SER A 80 0.06 3.03 -0.93
N VAL A 81 -0.05 4.31 -1.27
CA VAL A 81 -0.74 4.78 -2.49
C VAL A 81 0.21 5.61 -3.33
N VAL A 82 0.41 5.21 -4.58
CA VAL A 82 1.33 5.86 -5.51
C VAL A 82 0.63 6.98 -6.26
N MET A 83 1.28 8.15 -6.34
CA MET A 83 0.82 9.36 -7.04
C MET A 83 -0.69 9.64 -6.89
N PRO A 84 -1.22 9.74 -5.65
CA PRO A 84 -2.65 9.92 -5.45
C PRO A 84 -3.12 11.26 -6.03
N ARG A 85 -4.19 11.23 -6.82
CA ARG A 85 -4.85 12.44 -7.35
C ARG A 85 -5.47 13.28 -6.21
N PRO A 86 -5.74 14.58 -6.40
CA PRO A 86 -6.20 15.48 -5.33
C PRO A 86 -7.41 14.98 -4.52
N VAL A 87 -8.39 14.35 -5.18
CA VAL A 87 -9.56 13.75 -4.49
C VAL A 87 -9.14 12.60 -3.58
N MET A 88 -8.25 11.72 -4.05
CA MET A 88 -7.70 10.63 -3.25
C MET A 88 -6.87 11.19 -2.08
N GLN A 89 -6.04 12.20 -2.30
CA GLN A 89 -5.27 12.85 -1.23
C GLN A 89 -6.18 13.35 -0.10
N HIS A 90 -7.34 13.91 -0.43
CA HIS A 90 -8.31 14.33 0.58
C HIS A 90 -8.82 13.16 1.43
N ILE A 91 -9.07 11.98 0.82
CA ILE A 91 -9.43 10.76 1.54
C ILE A 91 -8.26 10.29 2.42
N LEU A 92 -7.06 10.21 1.85
CA LEU A 92 -5.86 9.72 2.54
C LEU A 92 -5.47 10.57 3.76
N ARG A 93 -5.67 11.89 3.72
CA ARG A 93 -5.48 12.78 4.87
C ARG A 93 -6.39 12.42 6.04
N LYS A 94 -7.65 12.03 5.79
CA LYS A 94 -8.57 11.59 6.86
C LYS A 94 -8.06 10.35 7.58
N PHE A 95 -7.37 9.48 6.85
CA PHE A 95 -6.71 8.29 7.39
C PHE A 95 -5.27 8.56 7.86
N ARG A 96 -4.83 9.81 8.00
CA ARG A 96 -3.47 10.14 8.49
C ARG A 96 -2.34 9.52 7.65
N PHE A 97 -2.55 9.35 6.35
CA PHE A 97 -1.45 9.07 5.45
C PHE A 97 -0.54 10.28 5.36
N VAL A 98 0.76 10.02 5.24
CA VAL A 98 1.79 11.03 5.10
C VAL A 98 2.46 10.89 3.72
N PRO A 99 2.73 12.01 3.02
CA PRO A 99 3.43 11.98 1.75
C PRO A 99 4.91 11.64 1.95
N GLY A 100 5.48 10.95 0.97
CA GLY A 100 6.90 10.63 0.86
C GLY A 100 7.26 10.34 -0.59
N THR A 101 8.44 9.79 -0.81
CA THR A 101 8.93 9.39 -2.13
C THR A 101 9.45 7.97 -2.13
N ALA A 102 9.23 7.24 -3.23
CA ALA A 102 9.77 5.90 -3.43
C ALA A 102 10.17 5.69 -4.89
N ARG A 103 10.97 4.65 -5.15
CA ARG A 103 11.35 4.23 -6.51
C ARG A 103 10.71 2.89 -6.82
N PHE A 104 10.04 2.82 -7.96
CA PHE A 104 9.53 1.58 -8.55
C PHE A 104 10.06 1.51 -9.99
N PRO A 105 11.31 1.03 -10.19
CA PRO A 105 12.01 1.15 -11.47
C PRO A 105 11.37 0.32 -12.60
N ASP A 106 10.53 -0.66 -12.26
CA ASP A 106 9.80 -1.46 -13.25
C ASP A 106 8.56 -0.72 -13.80
N GLN A 107 8.14 0.37 -13.15
CA GLN A 107 6.91 1.12 -13.43
C GLN A 107 7.17 2.59 -13.77
N TYR A 108 8.20 3.20 -13.17
CA TYR A 108 8.53 4.62 -13.29
C TYR A 108 10.04 4.84 -13.44
N GLU A 109 10.42 5.79 -14.29
CA GLU A 109 11.83 6.17 -14.50
C GLU A 109 12.44 6.85 -13.27
N ASP A 110 11.66 7.72 -12.62
CA ASP A 110 12.08 8.53 -11.48
C ASP A 110 11.46 8.10 -10.16
N ALA A 111 11.95 8.70 -9.07
CA ALA A 111 11.27 8.61 -7.78
C ALA A 111 9.89 9.29 -7.87
N VAL A 112 8.85 8.61 -7.41
CA VAL A 112 7.47 9.09 -7.45
C VAL A 112 6.94 9.39 -6.06
N GLU A 113 5.92 10.24 -6.01
CA GLU A 113 5.18 10.52 -4.78
C GLU A 113 4.46 9.25 -4.30
N VAL A 114 4.63 8.93 -3.02
CA VAL A 114 3.92 7.82 -2.37
C VAL A 114 3.40 8.27 -1.02
N TRP A 115 2.14 8.00 -0.77
CA TRP A 115 1.50 8.26 0.51
C TRP A 115 1.42 6.97 1.30
N HIS A 116 1.87 6.97 2.55
CA HIS A 116 1.87 5.79 3.42
C HIS A 116 1.11 6.06 4.72
N HIS A 117 0.42 5.06 5.23
CA HIS A 117 -0.28 5.18 6.50
C HIS A 117 0.73 5.26 7.67
N ALA A 118 0.58 6.24 8.57
CA ALA A 118 1.55 6.52 9.63
C ALA A 118 1.56 5.51 10.80
N GLY A 119 0.90 4.36 10.71
CA GLY A 119 0.95 3.28 11.72
C GLY A 119 0.59 1.93 11.10
N ILE A 120 1.32 0.83 11.27
CA ILE A 120 2.05 0.38 12.45
C ILE A 120 3.43 -0.12 12.00
N ARG A 121 4.51 0.64 12.28
CA ARG A 121 5.84 0.04 12.49
C ARG A 121 5.88 -0.44 13.93
N GLU A 122 5.19 -1.53 14.22
CA GLU A 122 5.45 -2.26 15.46
C GLU A 122 6.86 -2.83 15.34
N SER A 123 7.79 -2.25 16.09
CA SER A 123 8.96 -3.02 16.51
C SER A 123 8.43 -4.30 17.17
N PRO A 124 9.02 -5.48 16.91
CA PRO A 124 8.53 -6.74 17.45
C PRO A 124 8.67 -6.70 18.98
N GLY A 125 7.61 -6.27 19.68
CA GLY A 125 7.66 -6.07 21.11
C GLY A 125 6.67 -5.05 21.67
N ASN A 126 5.41 -5.02 21.24
CA ASN A 126 4.30 -4.70 22.16
C ASN A 126 2.94 -5.02 21.52
N ARG A 127 2.20 -5.96 22.10
CA ARG A 127 0.78 -6.14 21.81
C ARG A 127 0.00 -5.25 22.77
N GLU A 128 -0.74 -4.26 22.27
CA GLU A 128 -2.02 -3.90 22.89
C GLU A 128 -2.98 -3.16 21.94
N THR A 129 -4.14 -3.81 21.81
CA THR A 129 -5.47 -3.48 21.26
C THR A 129 -5.89 -2.06 20.83
N ARG A 130 -6.70 -2.08 19.74
CA ARG A 130 -7.92 -1.29 19.42
C ARG A 130 -7.78 0.08 18.73
N GLY A 131 -8.39 0.17 17.54
CA GLY A 131 -8.79 1.42 16.90
C GLY A 131 -10.03 1.20 16.02
N SER A 132 -11.20 1.47 16.59
CA SER A 132 -12.50 1.48 15.89
C SER A 132 -12.51 2.59 14.83
N CYS A 133 -12.66 2.24 13.56
CA CYS A 133 -12.86 3.18 12.44
C CYS A 133 -14.30 3.71 12.54
N ALA A 134 -14.53 4.73 13.37
CA ALA A 134 -15.80 5.46 13.40
C ALA A 134 -15.70 6.65 12.42
N ILE A 135 -16.41 6.54 11.30
CA ILE A 135 -16.58 7.62 10.32
C ILE A 135 -17.92 8.29 10.62
N SER A 136 -17.89 9.52 11.13
CA SER A 136 -19.07 10.40 11.14
C SER A 136 -19.33 10.89 9.71
N GLY A 137 -20.61 10.81 9.31
CA GLY A 137 -21.10 11.17 7.97
C GLY A 137 -21.12 12.66 7.64
#